data_AF-A0A6P8FL85-F1
#
_entry.id   AF-A0A6P8FL85-F1
#
_cell.length_a   1.000
_cell.length_b   1.000
_cell.length_c   1.000
_cell.angle_alpha   90.00
_cell.angle_beta   90.00
_cell.angle_gamma   90.00
#
_symmetry.space_group_name_H-M   'P 1'
#
loop_
_entity.id
_entity.type
_entity.pdbx_description
1 polymer ?
#
loop_
_entity_poly.entity_id
_entity_poly.type
_entity_poly.pdbx_seq_one_letter_code
_entity_poly.pdbx_strand_id
1 'polypeptide(L)'
;MQRFQVALFTHISTEKKMVSFLAHLAYQVLQLQQKIEIKDAVLEEQHASMCEVQTRLAQVESDRGELRASATQIRERNRSLKREYDTLLEQRSDKEKEYRQAREMGQEMVEDMIKNKQDAAMKMNNRNEKRVRAKEANLHKELELAARKTVDIDYGSASVPQLKITNSADPGVVEKCHARVFRSASATSPRILSSIRDLFDRKKRRGNSVCCLEEDMYSPVGICLAARVPAVAKHSLDAHELSINAVRFSACTNLLATGGTDRVIKLWDITAGMLHHRGTLDGSNEGITSIEFDPTGTRILAASYDKSALFWKLDDCVPKFTLTGHSRKVTAAKFRCSQRQVVTGSADRTVKVWDLQRAACIQTIEVLSYCSDVVCSEYFIVSGHYDNKVRFWDSRAASCTQELPLQGKVTSLDMCPDHRQLLSCSRDDSLQVVDLRMSNARISFRADGFKCGCDSTKAIFSPDGSYLAAGSADGAVYIWNVHSGNLEKRLPGMHSSSINAVAWSLSGEFVVSVDKSRRAVLWSDI
;
A
#
# COMPACT_ATOMS: atom_id res chain seq x y z
N MET A 1 -2.43 98.50 -74.80
CA MET A 1 -3.36 97.84 -73.85
C MET A 1 -3.09 96.35 -73.64
N GLN A 2 -2.73 95.54 -74.65
CA GLN A 2 -2.55 94.09 -74.47
C GLN A 2 -1.38 93.65 -73.55
N ARG A 3 -0.27 94.40 -73.46
CA ARG A 3 0.86 94.03 -72.57
C ARG A 3 0.59 94.23 -71.07
N PHE A 4 -0.30 95.16 -70.70
CA PHE A 4 -0.65 95.41 -69.30
C PHE A 4 -1.63 94.36 -68.73
N GLN A 5 -2.55 93.85 -69.57
CA GLN A 5 -3.47 92.78 -69.16
C GLN A 5 -2.75 91.45 -68.90
N VAL A 6 -1.73 91.11 -69.70
CA VAL A 6 -0.95 89.87 -69.49
C VAL A 6 -0.13 89.93 -68.20
N ALA A 7 0.51 91.07 -67.91
CA ALA A 7 1.29 91.26 -66.68
C ALA A 7 0.41 91.21 -65.40
N LEU A 8 -0.79 91.78 -65.46
CA LEU A 8 -1.74 91.72 -64.34
C LEU A 8 -2.24 90.29 -64.11
N PHE A 9 -2.51 89.54 -65.17
CA PHE A 9 -2.97 88.15 -65.08
C PHE A 9 -1.89 87.20 -64.58
N THR A 10 -0.62 87.41 -64.97
CA THR A 10 0.51 86.65 -64.43
C THR A 10 0.74 86.97 -62.96
N HIS A 11 0.64 88.24 -62.54
CA HIS A 11 0.79 88.64 -61.15
C HIS A 11 -0.31 88.04 -60.24
N ILE A 12 -1.57 88.10 -60.67
CA ILE A 12 -2.71 87.51 -59.94
C ILE A 12 -2.60 85.98 -59.89
N SER A 13 -2.08 85.34 -60.95
CA SER A 13 -1.85 83.89 -60.99
C SER A 13 -0.72 83.46 -60.04
N THR A 14 0.38 84.22 -59.98
CA THR A 14 1.46 83.96 -59.02
C THR A 14 1.05 84.18 -57.58
N GLU A 15 0.21 85.18 -57.32
CA GLU A 15 -0.29 85.51 -55.99
C GLU A 15 -1.27 84.45 -55.49
N LYS A 16 -2.19 83.97 -56.34
CA LYS A 16 -3.06 82.83 -56.02
C LYS A 16 -2.28 81.54 -55.74
N LYS A 17 -1.20 81.27 -56.50
CA LYS A 17 -0.32 80.13 -56.25
C LYS A 17 0.42 80.26 -54.91
N MET A 18 0.89 81.45 -54.56
CA MET A 18 1.50 81.70 -53.24
C MET A 18 0.51 81.51 -52.10
N VAL A 19 -0.71 82.03 -52.20
CA VAL A 19 -1.74 81.86 -51.16
C VAL A 19 -2.11 80.39 -50.99
N SER A 20 -2.26 79.63 -52.08
CA SER A 20 -2.51 78.19 -52.01
C SER A 20 -1.34 77.42 -51.39
N PHE A 21 -0.10 77.81 -51.68
CA PHE A 21 1.09 77.19 -51.08
C PHE A 21 1.21 77.49 -49.59
N LEU A 22 0.94 78.74 -49.18
CA LEU A 22 0.92 79.15 -47.77
C LEU A 22 -0.20 78.46 -46.98
N ALA A 23 -1.38 78.31 -47.57
CA ALA A 23 -2.48 77.56 -46.96
C ALA A 23 -2.14 76.08 -46.78
N HIS A 24 -1.46 75.48 -47.77
CA HIS A 24 -0.99 74.09 -47.66
C HIS A 24 0.08 73.92 -46.57
N LEU A 25 1.03 74.86 -46.48
CA LEU A 25 2.07 74.85 -45.44
C LEU A 25 1.46 75.03 -44.04
N ALA A 26 0.52 75.96 -43.89
CA ALA A 26 -0.19 76.18 -42.63
C ALA A 26 -0.99 74.94 -42.18
N TYR A 27 -1.62 74.24 -43.12
CA TYR A 27 -2.30 72.97 -42.84
C TYR A 27 -1.33 71.87 -42.39
N GLN A 28 -0.16 71.75 -43.04
CA GLN A 28 0.87 70.79 -42.64
C GLN A 28 1.41 71.09 -41.24
N VAL A 29 1.66 72.37 -40.90
CA VAL A 29 2.10 72.78 -39.57
C VAL A 29 1.06 72.41 -38.52
N LEU A 30 -0.22 72.68 -38.77
CA LEU A 30 -1.31 72.31 -37.86
C LEU A 30 -1.42 70.79 -37.65
N GLN A 31 -1.28 70.01 -38.73
CA GLN A 31 -1.29 68.55 -38.66
C GLN A 31 -0.08 68.00 -37.89
N LEU A 32 1.10 68.60 -38.06
CA LEU A 32 2.30 68.22 -37.30
C LEU A 32 2.16 68.59 -35.82
N GLN A 33 1.58 69.74 -35.50
CA GLN A 33 1.35 70.17 -34.13
C GLN A 33 0.37 69.24 -33.41
N GLN A 34 -0.73 68.85 -34.07
CA GLN A 34 -1.65 67.85 -33.53
C GLN A 34 -0.97 66.49 -33.29
N LYS A 35 -0.06 66.07 -34.18
CA LYS A 35 0.73 64.84 -34.00
C LYS A 35 1.70 64.92 -32.83
N ILE A 36 2.26 66.10 -32.55
CA ILE A 36 3.14 66.31 -31.40
C ILE A 36 2.32 66.20 -30.11
N GLU A 37 1.18 66.88 -30.02
CA GLU A 37 0.29 66.83 -28.84
C GLU A 37 -0.17 65.41 -28.52
N ILE A 38 -0.54 64.61 -29.53
CA ILE A 38 -0.91 63.20 -29.33
C ILE A 38 0.29 62.38 -28.82
N LYS A 39 1.48 62.62 -29.35
CA LYS A 39 2.69 61.92 -28.90
C LYS A 39 3.09 62.29 -27.48
N ASP A 40 2.96 63.56 -27.11
CA ASP A 40 3.26 64.05 -25.76
C ASP A 40 2.28 63.42 -24.75
N ALA A 41 0.99 63.34 -25.07
CA ALA A 41 0.00 62.67 -24.23
C ALA A 41 0.31 61.16 -24.02
N VAL A 42 0.73 60.45 -25.08
CA VAL A 42 1.14 59.04 -24.98
C VAL A 42 2.41 58.90 -24.15
N LEU A 43 3.37 59.81 -24.29
CA LEU A 43 4.58 59.81 -23.47
C LEU A 43 4.24 60.02 -22.00
N GLU A 44 3.35 60.94 -21.65
CA GLU A 44 2.90 61.15 -20.26
C GLU A 44 2.24 59.91 -19.67
N GLU A 45 1.36 59.24 -20.43
CA GLU A 45 0.75 57.97 -20.01
C GLU A 45 1.80 56.87 -19.77
N GLN A 46 2.79 56.76 -20.67
CA GLN A 46 3.90 55.82 -20.51
C GLN A 46 4.74 56.12 -19.28
N HIS A 47 5.02 57.40 -18.99
CA HIS A 47 5.77 57.78 -17.78
C HIS A 47 4.97 57.46 -16.50
N ALA A 48 3.66 57.71 -16.49
CA ALA A 48 2.80 57.36 -15.37
C ALA A 48 2.78 55.84 -15.12
N SER A 49 2.63 55.05 -16.19
CA SER A 49 2.67 53.58 -16.10
C SER A 49 4.03 53.06 -15.64
N MET A 50 5.13 53.64 -16.13
CA MET A 50 6.49 53.32 -15.68
C MET A 50 6.68 53.59 -14.18
N CYS A 51 6.21 54.74 -13.69
CA CYS A 51 6.27 55.08 -12.26
C CYS A 51 5.45 54.09 -11.40
N GLU A 52 4.27 53.67 -11.86
CA GLU A 52 3.48 52.65 -11.17
C GLU A 52 4.18 51.29 -11.13
N VAL A 53 4.81 50.88 -12.23
CA VAL A 53 5.59 49.62 -12.27
C VAL A 53 6.80 49.70 -11.33
N GLN A 54 7.48 50.84 -11.25
CA GLN A 54 8.62 51.03 -10.35
C GLN A 54 8.23 50.94 -8.88
N THR A 55 7.10 51.53 -8.47
CA THR A 55 6.63 51.43 -7.08
C THR A 55 6.22 50.01 -6.73
N ARG A 56 5.54 49.31 -7.64
CA ARG A 56 5.20 47.88 -7.45
C ARG A 56 6.46 47.01 -7.36
N LEU A 57 7.48 47.27 -8.17
CA LEU A 57 8.74 46.55 -8.11
C LEU A 57 9.44 46.74 -6.75
N ALA A 58 9.50 47.97 -6.24
CA ALA A 58 10.09 48.26 -4.94
C ALA A 58 9.36 47.53 -3.80
N GLN A 59 8.02 47.47 -3.86
CA GLN A 59 7.24 46.70 -2.88
C GLN A 59 7.57 45.21 -2.92
N VAL A 60 7.60 44.61 -4.12
CA VAL A 60 7.92 43.18 -4.29
C VAL A 60 9.35 42.87 -3.83
N GLU A 61 10.29 43.80 -4.03
CA GLU A 61 11.66 43.63 -3.54
C GLU A 61 11.75 43.64 -2.01
N SER A 62 10.96 44.49 -1.35
CA SER A 62 10.82 44.53 0.10
C SER A 62 10.24 43.21 0.63
N ASP A 63 9.10 42.77 0.09
CA ASP A 63 8.44 41.52 0.49
C ASP A 63 9.36 40.31 0.28
N ARG A 64 10.12 40.27 -0.83
CA ARG A 64 11.12 39.23 -1.09
C ARG A 64 12.25 39.25 -0.05
N GLY A 65 12.64 40.43 0.43
CA GLY A 65 13.62 40.59 1.51
C GLY A 65 13.14 39.95 2.82
N GLU A 66 11.91 40.27 3.22
CA GLU A 66 11.28 39.71 4.43
C GLU A 66 11.14 38.18 4.36
N LEU A 67 10.67 37.67 3.23
CA LEU A 67 10.54 36.23 3.00
C LEU A 67 11.90 35.52 3.04
N ARG A 68 12.96 36.14 2.50
CA ARG A 68 14.31 35.58 2.58
C ARG A 68 14.81 35.52 4.02
N ALA A 69 14.59 36.57 4.81
CA ALA A 69 14.97 36.60 6.22
C ALA A 69 14.22 35.53 7.05
N SER A 70 12.91 35.37 6.80
CA SER A 70 12.12 34.30 7.42
C SER A 70 12.63 32.91 7.02
N ALA A 71 12.95 32.70 5.74
CA ALA A 71 13.50 31.43 5.25
C ALA A 71 14.87 31.10 5.88
N THR A 72 15.75 32.09 6.08
CA THR A 72 17.03 31.87 6.77
C THR A 72 16.83 31.50 8.22
N GLN A 73 15.90 32.17 8.92
CA GLN A 73 15.58 31.86 10.32
C GLN A 73 15.05 30.43 10.48
N ILE A 74 14.14 29.99 9.60
CA ILE A 74 13.60 28.62 9.61
C ILE A 74 14.71 27.60 9.35
N ARG A 75 15.63 27.88 8.40
CA ARG A 75 16.76 26.99 8.10
C ARG A 75 17.69 26.82 9.30
N GLU A 76 17.94 27.90 10.05
CA GLU A 76 18.76 27.83 11.26
C GLU A 76 18.08 27.03 12.37
N ARG A 77 16.78 27.25 12.59
CA ARG A 77 15.99 26.46 13.56
C ARG A 77 15.98 24.97 13.20
N ASN A 78 15.76 24.64 11.92
CA ASN A 78 15.81 23.26 11.45
C ASN A 78 17.20 22.64 11.62
N ARG A 79 18.27 23.42 11.44
CA ARG A 79 19.64 22.97 11.71
C ARG A 79 19.87 22.69 13.19
N SER A 80 19.31 23.49 14.10
CA SER A 80 19.38 23.24 15.55
C SER A 80 18.63 21.97 15.92
N LEU A 81 17.38 21.83 15.46
CA LEU A 81 16.56 20.65 15.70
C LEU A 81 17.21 19.37 15.17
N LYS A 82 17.87 19.44 14.00
CA LYS A 82 18.60 18.30 13.46
C LYS A 82 19.75 17.86 14.38
N ARG A 83 20.51 18.81 14.93
CA ARG A 83 21.59 18.48 15.89
C ARG A 83 21.05 17.81 17.15
N GLU A 84 19.92 18.31 17.68
CA GLU A 84 19.25 17.69 18.83
C GLU A 84 18.72 16.29 18.52
N TYR A 85 18.22 16.08 17.31
CA TYR A 85 17.80 14.76 16.85
C TYR A 85 18.97 13.79 16.74
N ASP A 86 20.08 14.23 16.13
CA ASP A 86 21.28 13.41 15.94
C ASP A 86 21.87 12.99 17.30
N THR A 87 21.91 13.88 18.30
CA THR A 87 22.38 13.53 19.65
C THR A 87 21.46 12.54 20.37
N LEU A 88 20.14 12.67 20.22
CA LEU A 88 19.19 11.71 20.78
C LEU A 88 19.30 10.34 20.10
N LEU A 89 19.60 10.31 18.80
CA LEU A 89 19.81 9.07 18.06
C LEU A 89 21.05 8.32 18.56
N GLU A 90 22.15 9.03 18.81
CA GLU A 90 23.37 8.46 19.41
C GLU A 90 23.08 7.87 20.80
N GLN A 91 22.41 8.62 21.67
CA GLN A 91 22.01 8.14 23.01
C GLN A 91 21.14 6.87 22.94
N ARG A 92 20.21 6.82 21.98
CA ARG A 92 19.37 5.64 21.75
C ARG A 92 20.19 4.43 21.30
N SER A 93 21.12 4.62 20.37
CA SER A 93 22.04 3.57 19.90
C SER A 93 22.86 2.98 21.05
N ASP A 94 23.39 3.83 21.93
CA ASP A 94 24.20 3.38 23.06
C ASP A 94 23.34 2.61 24.09
N LYS A 95 22.13 3.07 24.37
CA LYS A 95 21.18 2.34 25.21
C LYS A 95 20.76 0.99 24.60
N GLU A 96 20.66 0.90 23.28
CA GLU A 96 20.36 -0.37 22.62
C GLU A 96 21.53 -1.36 22.72
N LYS A 97 22.77 -0.88 22.61
CA LYS A 97 23.97 -1.72 22.84
C LYS A 97 24.01 -2.25 24.26
N GLU A 98 23.77 -1.41 25.27
CA GLU A 98 23.66 -1.81 26.68
C GLU A 98 22.58 -2.89 26.86
N TYR A 99 21.41 -2.70 26.25
CA TYR A 99 20.32 -3.68 26.32
C TYR A 99 20.68 -5.01 25.66
N ARG A 100 21.36 -4.97 24.52
CA ARG A 100 21.77 -6.17 23.77
C ARG A 100 22.77 -7.00 24.58
N GLN A 101 23.77 -6.35 25.19
CA GLN A 101 24.73 -7.00 26.08
C GLN A 101 24.05 -7.62 27.30
N ALA A 102 23.11 -6.90 27.93
CA ALA A 102 22.35 -7.43 29.07
C ALA A 102 21.49 -8.65 28.69
N ARG A 103 20.93 -8.66 27.48
CA ARG A 103 20.15 -9.78 26.95
C ARG A 103 21.03 -11.01 26.68
N GLU A 104 22.21 -10.82 26.09
CA GLU A 104 23.18 -11.89 25.85
C GLU A 104 23.63 -12.53 27.17
N MET A 105 24.04 -11.72 28.15
CA MET A 105 24.37 -12.24 29.50
C MET A 105 23.19 -12.99 30.13
N GLY A 106 21.96 -12.50 29.96
CA GLY A 106 20.76 -13.18 30.45
C GLY A 106 20.51 -14.53 29.77
N GLN A 107 20.82 -14.65 28.47
CA GLN A 107 20.71 -15.92 27.73
C GLN A 107 21.77 -16.92 28.20
N GLU A 108 23.02 -16.50 28.33
CA GLU A 108 24.11 -17.33 28.84
C GLU A 108 23.81 -17.89 30.23
N MET A 109 23.30 -17.05 31.15
CA MET A 109 22.90 -17.51 32.49
C MET A 109 21.79 -18.57 32.45
N VAL A 110 20.85 -18.46 31.51
CA VAL A 110 19.76 -19.43 31.36
C VAL A 110 20.29 -20.74 30.77
N GLU A 111 21.17 -20.68 29.78
CA GLU A 111 21.82 -21.86 29.19
C GLU A 111 22.63 -22.63 30.23
N ASP A 112 23.43 -21.92 31.03
CA ASP A 112 24.18 -22.52 32.14
C ASP A 112 23.25 -23.17 33.18
N MET A 113 22.14 -22.51 33.50
CA MET A 113 21.14 -23.10 34.40
C MET A 113 20.51 -24.36 33.81
N ILE A 114 20.20 -24.37 32.51
CA ILE A 114 19.64 -25.55 31.83
C ILE A 114 20.65 -26.70 31.84
N LYS A 115 21.91 -26.43 31.50
CA LYS A 115 22.98 -27.42 31.52
C LYS A 115 23.17 -28.03 32.90
N ASN A 116 23.22 -27.19 33.94
CA ASN A 116 23.30 -27.63 35.33
C ASN A 116 22.10 -28.52 35.72
N LYS A 117 20.89 -28.19 35.28
CA LYS A 117 19.70 -29.02 35.52
C LYS A 117 19.72 -30.33 34.74
N GLN A 118 20.19 -30.32 33.50
CA GLN A 118 20.36 -31.54 32.69
C GLN A 118 21.35 -32.51 33.33
N ASP A 119 22.50 -32.01 33.79
CA ASP A 119 23.51 -32.83 34.48
C ASP A 119 22.96 -33.43 35.79
N ALA A 120 22.20 -32.65 36.55
CA ALA A 120 21.53 -33.13 37.76
C ALA A 120 20.50 -34.24 37.43
N ALA A 121 19.70 -34.03 36.38
CA ALA A 121 18.71 -35.02 35.93
C ALA A 121 19.39 -36.31 35.44
N MET A 122 20.48 -36.20 34.67
CA MET A 122 21.25 -37.36 34.19
C MET A 122 21.85 -38.16 35.35
N LYS A 123 22.40 -37.49 36.37
CA LYS A 123 22.89 -38.15 37.59
C LYS A 123 21.77 -38.90 38.32
N MET A 124 20.57 -38.32 38.39
CA MET A 124 19.40 -38.95 39.03
C MET A 124 18.90 -40.16 38.21
N ASN A 125 18.83 -40.04 36.89
CA ASN A 125 18.44 -41.14 35.99
C ASN A 125 19.42 -42.31 36.08
N ASN A 126 20.73 -42.05 36.07
CA ASN A 126 21.75 -43.09 36.25
C ASN A 126 21.60 -43.84 37.59
N ARG A 127 21.22 -43.14 38.67
CA ARG A 127 20.92 -43.79 39.96
C ARG A 127 19.65 -44.65 39.89
N ASN A 128 18.62 -44.18 39.20
CA ASN A 128 17.38 -44.92 39.03
C ASN A 128 17.57 -46.15 38.14
N GLU A 129 18.29 -46.06 37.03
CA GLU A 129 18.62 -47.22 36.19
C GLU A 129 19.39 -48.29 36.96
N LYS A 130 20.38 -47.89 37.77
CA LYS A 130 21.10 -48.85 38.63
C LYS A 130 20.15 -49.56 39.61
N ARG A 131 19.19 -48.82 40.19
CA ARG A 131 18.17 -49.41 41.07
C ARG A 131 17.22 -50.35 40.32
N VAL A 132 16.83 -50.01 39.09
CA VAL A 132 15.97 -50.87 38.26
C VAL A 132 16.71 -52.14 37.86
N ARG A 133 17.93 -52.05 37.33
CA ARG A 133 18.75 -53.24 37.00
C ARG A 133 18.98 -54.14 38.21
N ALA A 134 19.20 -53.56 39.40
CA ALA A 134 19.34 -54.35 40.63
C ALA A 134 18.04 -55.09 41.00
N LYS A 135 16.88 -54.45 40.83
CA LYS A 135 15.57 -55.09 41.04
C LYS A 135 15.31 -56.21 40.04
N GLU A 136 15.60 -55.98 38.76
CA GLU A 136 15.45 -56.98 37.70
C GLU A 136 16.36 -58.20 37.97
N ALA A 137 17.61 -57.98 38.38
CA ALA A 137 18.51 -59.07 38.74
C ALA A 137 18.04 -59.87 39.97
N ASN A 138 17.45 -59.19 40.97
CA ASN A 138 16.85 -59.88 42.12
C ASN A 138 15.63 -60.70 41.70
N LEU A 139 14.75 -60.15 40.87
CA LEU A 139 13.58 -60.86 40.35
C LEU A 139 13.99 -62.09 39.52
N HIS A 140 15.04 -61.97 38.69
CA HIS A 140 15.57 -63.09 37.93
C HIS A 140 16.10 -64.21 38.85
N LYS A 141 16.81 -63.87 39.93
CA LYS A 141 17.24 -64.84 40.93
C LYS A 141 16.08 -65.51 41.65
N GLU A 142 15.03 -64.76 42.01
CA GLU A 142 13.81 -65.31 42.61
C GLU A 142 13.11 -66.28 41.66
N LEU A 143 13.01 -65.94 40.36
CA LEU A 143 12.43 -66.80 39.34
C LEU A 143 13.27 -68.07 39.11
N GLU A 144 14.60 -67.98 39.10
CA GLU A 144 15.47 -69.18 39.04
C GLU A 144 15.33 -70.07 40.27
N LEU A 145 15.22 -69.48 41.46
CA LEU A 145 14.97 -70.21 42.70
C LEU A 145 13.58 -70.88 42.70
N ALA A 146 12.57 -70.20 42.16
CA ALA A 146 11.23 -70.75 41.99
C ALA A 146 11.19 -71.88 40.95
N ALA A 147 11.93 -71.75 39.84
CA ALA A 147 12.04 -72.78 38.81
C ALA A 147 12.77 -74.05 39.30
N ARG A 148 13.67 -73.91 40.28
CA ARG A 148 14.35 -75.05 40.93
C ARG A 148 13.50 -75.75 42.00
N LYS A 149 12.38 -75.16 42.43
CA LYS A 149 11.41 -75.82 43.32
C LYS A 149 10.48 -76.68 42.47
N THR A 150 10.70 -78.00 42.48
CA THR A 150 9.72 -78.96 41.97
C THR A 150 8.47 -78.92 42.86
N VAL A 151 7.32 -78.62 42.25
CA VAL A 151 6.01 -78.73 42.90
C VAL A 151 5.56 -80.18 42.74
N ASP A 152 5.51 -80.93 43.84
CA ASP A 152 4.82 -82.21 43.87
C ASP A 152 3.31 -81.97 43.73
N ILE A 153 2.73 -82.52 42.66
CA ILE A 153 1.29 -82.49 42.39
C ILE A 153 0.69 -83.74 43.04
N ASP A 154 0.04 -83.54 44.20
CA ASP A 154 -0.77 -84.57 44.84
C ASP A 154 -2.14 -84.66 44.12
N TYR A 155 -2.40 -85.78 43.44
CA TYR A 155 -3.70 -86.10 42.85
C TYR A 155 -4.63 -86.62 43.96
N GLY A 156 -5.19 -85.69 44.75
CA GLY A 156 -6.19 -85.96 45.77
C GLY A 156 -7.58 -85.47 45.38
N SER A 157 -8.49 -86.40 45.15
CA SER A 157 -9.92 -86.20 44.89
C SER A 157 -10.59 -85.27 45.90
N ALA A 158 -11.37 -84.27 45.45
CA ALA A 158 -12.47 -83.74 46.25
C ALA A 158 -13.53 -83.03 45.39
N SER A 159 -14.75 -83.54 45.57
CA SER A 159 -16.06 -82.96 45.33
C SER A 159 -16.18 -81.44 45.29
N VAL A 160 -17.02 -80.99 44.35
CA VAL A 160 -17.67 -79.68 44.27
C VAL A 160 -18.27 -79.23 45.62
N PRO A 161 -17.98 -78.00 46.09
CA PRO A 161 -18.86 -77.30 47.01
C PRO A 161 -19.66 -76.19 46.29
N GLN A 162 -20.93 -76.15 46.64
CA GLN A 162 -21.94 -75.20 46.20
C GLN A 162 -21.62 -73.75 46.58
N LEU A 163 -22.01 -72.83 45.69
CA LEU A 163 -22.23 -71.42 46.01
C LEU A 163 -23.21 -71.28 47.17
N LYS A 164 -22.79 -70.60 48.24
CA LYS A 164 -23.68 -69.95 49.20
C LYS A 164 -23.41 -68.45 49.21
N ILE A 165 -24.40 -67.72 48.69
CA ILE A 165 -24.60 -66.30 48.92
C ILE A 165 -25.40 -66.19 50.23
N THR A 166 -24.86 -65.51 51.23
CA THR A 166 -25.67 -64.96 52.33
C THR A 166 -25.12 -63.59 52.74
N ASN A 167 -25.98 -62.60 52.56
CA ASN A 167 -25.88 -61.25 53.10
C ASN A 167 -26.05 -61.26 54.63
N SER A 168 -25.44 -60.27 55.30
CA SER A 168 -26.07 -59.31 56.22
C SER A 168 -25.34 -59.08 57.55
N ALA A 169 -25.20 -57.78 57.84
CA ALA A 169 -25.22 -57.10 59.14
C ALA A 169 -23.88 -56.83 59.87
N ASP A 170 -23.50 -55.55 59.78
CA ASP A 170 -22.80 -54.66 60.73
C ASP A 170 -23.07 -54.93 62.24
N PRO A 171 -22.32 -54.35 63.22
CA PRO A 171 -21.56 -53.08 63.14
C PRO A 171 -20.19 -53.04 63.83
N GLY A 172 -19.42 -52.00 63.50
CA GLY A 172 -18.88 -51.12 64.55
C GLY A 172 -17.36 -51.03 64.77
N VAL A 173 -16.80 -49.96 64.20
CA VAL A 173 -15.84 -49.01 64.83
C VAL A 173 -14.33 -49.34 64.78
N VAL A 174 -13.66 -48.64 63.84
CA VAL A 174 -12.41 -47.83 63.94
C VAL A 174 -11.12 -48.60 64.31
N GLU A 175 -10.06 -48.66 63.49
CA GLU A 175 -9.25 -47.51 63.07
C GLU A 175 -8.25 -47.85 61.92
N LYS A 176 -8.09 -46.87 61.00
CA LYS A 176 -6.95 -46.54 60.11
C LYS A 176 -6.07 -47.66 59.52
N CYS A 177 -6.11 -47.80 58.18
CA CYS A 177 -4.94 -47.45 57.34
C CYS A 177 -5.27 -47.38 55.83
N HIS A 178 -4.45 -46.60 55.14
CA HIS A 178 -4.52 -46.22 53.72
C HIS A 178 -4.22 -47.39 52.77
N ALA A 179 -5.01 -47.50 51.69
CA ALA A 179 -4.57 -47.66 50.29
C ALA A 179 -5.78 -47.94 49.38
N ARG A 180 -5.95 -47.19 48.28
CA ARG A 180 -6.84 -47.59 47.18
C ARG A 180 -6.05 -47.65 45.88
N VAL A 181 -6.25 -48.75 45.17
CA VAL A 181 -5.70 -49.03 43.83
C VAL A 181 -6.78 -48.75 42.78
N PHE A 182 -6.33 -48.07 41.73
CA PHE A 182 -6.84 -47.90 40.36
C PHE A 182 -8.12 -48.61 39.89
N ARG A 183 -8.97 -47.84 39.19
CA ARG A 183 -9.46 -48.19 37.84
C ARG A 183 -9.95 -46.96 37.07
N SER A 184 -9.79 -47.04 35.76
CA SER A 184 -9.70 -45.96 34.78
C SER A 184 -11.05 -45.56 34.16
N ALA A 185 -11.22 -44.27 33.86
CA ALA A 185 -11.84 -43.77 32.63
C ALA A 185 -11.47 -42.29 32.43
N SER A 186 -11.24 -41.92 31.17
CA SER A 186 -10.93 -40.58 30.67
C SER A 186 -12.03 -39.55 30.96
N ALA A 187 -11.63 -38.39 31.51
CA ALA A 187 -12.38 -37.13 31.46
C ALA A 187 -11.42 -35.95 31.67
N THR A 188 -11.43 -35.02 30.70
CA THR A 188 -11.48 -33.56 30.82
C THR A 188 -10.73 -32.80 31.95
N SER A 189 -10.07 -31.71 31.54
CA SER A 189 -9.61 -30.55 32.35
C SER A 189 -10.73 -29.97 33.26
N PRO A 190 -10.53 -29.00 34.20
CA PRO A 190 -9.49 -27.93 34.23
C PRO A 190 -9.02 -27.38 35.63
N ARG A 191 -8.07 -26.41 35.58
CA ARG A 191 -7.82 -25.26 36.50
C ARG A 191 -7.54 -25.51 38.01
N ILE A 192 -6.33 -25.14 38.46
CA ILE A 192 -6.00 -24.11 39.49
C ILE A 192 -4.46 -24.10 39.69
N LEU A 193 -3.78 -23.25 38.92
CA LEU A 193 -2.50 -22.60 39.23
C LEU A 193 -2.52 -21.29 38.44
N SER A 194 -3.37 -20.37 38.89
CA SER A 194 -3.67 -19.08 38.26
C SER A 194 -3.28 -17.90 39.16
N SER A 195 -2.21 -18.02 39.95
CA SER A 195 -1.92 -17.01 40.99
C SER A 195 -0.53 -16.38 40.94
N ILE A 196 0.29 -16.64 39.92
CA ILE A 196 1.59 -15.94 39.72
C ILE A 196 1.69 -15.29 38.33
N ARG A 197 0.70 -15.46 37.46
CA ARG A 197 0.62 -14.77 36.15
C ARG A 197 -0.19 -13.48 36.18
N ASP A 198 -1.05 -13.27 37.19
CA ASP A 198 -1.94 -12.12 37.31
C ASP A 198 -1.38 -10.93 38.13
N LEU A 199 -0.13 -11.00 38.58
CA LEU A 199 0.54 -9.88 39.28
C LEU A 199 1.24 -8.90 38.33
N PHE A 200 1.46 -9.26 37.05
CA PHE A 200 2.09 -8.38 36.06
C PHE A 200 1.14 -7.82 34.98
N ASP A 201 -0.12 -8.25 34.95
CA ASP A 201 -1.11 -7.78 33.94
C ASP A 201 -2.13 -6.76 34.47
N ARG A 202 -1.92 -6.19 35.66
CA ARG A 202 -2.82 -5.19 36.26
C ARG A 202 -2.27 -3.77 36.44
N LYS A 203 -1.19 -3.43 35.72
CA LYS A 203 -0.78 -2.03 35.49
C LYS A 203 -0.47 -1.79 34.02
N LYS A 204 -1.51 -1.60 33.20
CA LYS A 204 -1.49 -0.81 31.94
C LYS A 204 -2.87 -0.77 31.27
N ARG A 205 -3.85 -0.20 31.98
CA ARG A 205 -5.01 0.46 31.34
C ARG A 205 -5.26 1.78 32.06
N ARG A 206 -4.50 2.80 31.65
CA ARG A 206 -4.88 4.22 31.60
C ARG A 206 -3.68 5.04 31.13
N GLY A 207 -3.89 5.83 30.09
CA GLY A 207 -3.13 7.04 29.81
C GLY A 207 -2.01 6.93 28.78
N ASN A 208 -2.21 7.66 27.68
CA ASN A 208 -1.21 8.35 26.84
C ASN A 208 -0.36 7.46 25.92
N SER A 209 -0.49 7.53 24.60
CA SER A 209 -0.01 8.61 23.71
C SER A 209 1.47 8.95 23.95
N VAL A 210 2.24 9.09 22.85
CA VAL A 210 3.67 9.47 22.78
C VAL A 210 4.61 8.30 23.13
N CYS A 211 5.58 7.81 22.35
CA CYS A 211 6.26 8.12 21.07
C CYS A 211 6.99 6.83 20.60
N CYS A 212 7.10 6.53 19.29
CA CYS A 212 8.24 6.79 18.37
C CYS A 212 9.58 6.21 18.91
N LEU A 213 10.34 5.38 18.19
CA LEU A 213 11.13 5.58 16.95
C LEU A 213 11.55 4.17 16.45
N GLU A 214 11.69 3.77 15.17
CA GLU A 214 11.94 4.44 13.90
C GLU A 214 10.64 4.61 13.10
N GLU A 215 10.15 5.84 13.00
CA GLU A 215 9.29 6.17 11.88
C GLU A 215 10.19 6.16 10.65
N ASP A 216 9.99 5.18 9.75
CA ASP A 216 10.54 5.20 8.41
C ASP A 216 10.07 6.53 7.80
N MET A 217 10.89 7.56 7.94
CA MET A 217 10.57 8.92 7.51
C MET A 217 10.20 8.87 6.03
N TYR A 218 9.07 9.49 5.70
CA TYR A 218 8.61 9.67 4.33
C TYR A 218 9.74 10.24 3.48
N SER A 219 10.40 9.39 2.68
CA SER A 219 11.16 9.85 1.53
C SER A 219 10.17 10.57 0.60
N PRO A 220 10.56 11.69 -0.04
CA PRO A 220 9.65 12.44 -0.87
C PRO A 220 9.10 11.52 -1.97
N VAL A 221 7.80 11.25 -1.93
CA VAL A 221 7.06 10.68 -3.06
C VAL A 221 7.38 11.62 -4.23
N GLY A 222 7.96 11.09 -5.30
CA GLY A 222 8.24 11.89 -6.48
C GLY A 222 6.94 12.57 -6.93
N ILE A 223 6.88 13.90 -6.83
CA ILE A 223 5.71 14.65 -7.26
C ILE A 223 5.78 14.72 -8.78
N CYS A 224 4.87 14.03 -9.47
CA CYS A 224 4.67 14.25 -10.89
C CYS A 224 4.07 15.65 -11.07
N LEU A 225 4.81 16.56 -11.70
CA LEU A 225 4.32 17.92 -11.95
C LEU A 225 3.25 17.94 -13.05
N ALA A 226 3.36 17.06 -14.04
CA ALA A 226 2.38 16.90 -15.11
C ALA A 226 2.52 15.52 -15.76
N ALA A 227 1.44 14.74 -15.81
CA ALA A 227 1.42 13.48 -16.54
C ALA A 227 1.24 13.73 -18.04
N ARG A 228 1.89 12.93 -18.87
CA ARG A 228 1.83 13.05 -20.33
C ARG A 228 0.93 11.99 -20.91
N VAL A 229 0.02 12.39 -21.80
CA VAL A 229 -0.88 11.44 -22.46
C VAL A 229 -0.09 10.63 -23.50
N PRO A 230 0.09 9.31 -23.31
CA PRO A 230 0.85 8.48 -24.24
C PRO A 230 0.22 8.48 -25.64
N ALA A 231 1.05 8.29 -26.66
CA ALA A 231 0.65 8.32 -28.06
C ALA A 231 1.02 7.06 -28.83
N VAL A 232 2.18 6.47 -28.51
CA VAL A 232 2.79 5.41 -29.31
C VAL A 232 3.23 4.27 -28.40
N ALA A 233 3.10 3.04 -28.89
CA ALA A 233 3.69 1.87 -28.25
C ALA A 233 5.20 1.85 -28.52
N LYS A 234 6.01 2.01 -27.48
CA LYS A 234 7.47 2.00 -27.56
C LYS A 234 8.01 0.57 -27.59
N HIS A 235 7.46 -0.29 -26.75
CA HIS A 235 7.95 -1.65 -26.61
C HIS A 235 6.80 -2.60 -26.29
N SER A 236 6.82 -3.78 -26.88
CA SER A 236 5.85 -4.85 -26.63
C SER A 236 6.61 -6.15 -26.47
N LEU A 237 6.28 -6.89 -25.41
CA LEU A 237 6.86 -8.20 -25.15
C LEU A 237 5.84 -9.16 -24.54
N ASP A 238 6.09 -10.46 -24.69
CA ASP A 238 5.37 -11.51 -23.96
C ASP A 238 6.00 -11.62 -22.55
N ALA A 239 5.36 -11.01 -21.56
CA ALA A 239 5.95 -10.86 -20.22
C ALA A 239 5.85 -12.13 -19.40
N HIS A 240 4.74 -12.85 -19.52
CA HIS A 240 4.43 -14.04 -18.69
C HIS A 240 4.18 -15.27 -19.57
N GLU A 241 4.11 -16.46 -18.98
CA GLU A 241 3.73 -17.67 -19.72
C GLU A 241 2.22 -17.77 -19.90
N LEU A 242 1.48 -17.22 -18.94
CA LEU A 242 0.03 -17.18 -18.88
C LEU A 242 -0.49 -15.73 -18.74
N SER A 243 -1.80 -15.57 -18.59
CA SER A 243 -2.44 -14.25 -18.48
C SER A 243 -1.88 -13.39 -17.35
N ILE A 244 -1.80 -12.08 -17.58
CA ILE A 244 -1.29 -11.10 -16.60
C ILE A 244 -2.47 -10.43 -15.92
N ASN A 245 -2.53 -10.47 -14.59
CA ASN A 245 -3.65 -9.90 -13.84
C ASN A 245 -3.33 -8.53 -13.23
N ALA A 246 -2.06 -8.29 -12.91
CA ALA A 246 -1.63 -7.11 -12.18
C ALA A 246 -0.38 -6.50 -12.79
N VAL A 247 -0.33 -5.17 -12.79
CA VAL A 247 0.86 -4.40 -13.14
C VAL A 247 0.93 -3.17 -12.25
N ARG A 248 2.11 -2.80 -11.77
CA ARG A 248 2.33 -1.56 -11.01
C ARG A 248 3.76 -1.05 -11.15
N PHE A 249 3.92 0.27 -11.13
CA PHE A 249 5.21 0.94 -11.04
C PHE A 249 5.68 1.11 -9.60
N SER A 250 6.99 1.11 -9.41
CA SER A 250 7.63 1.50 -8.16
C SER A 250 7.48 2.99 -7.87
N ALA A 251 7.48 3.33 -6.58
CA ALA A 251 7.32 4.69 -6.08
C ALA A 251 8.52 5.62 -6.38
N CYS A 252 9.72 5.03 -6.44
CA CYS A 252 10.98 5.77 -6.40
C CYS A 252 11.94 5.40 -7.53
N THR A 253 11.64 4.35 -8.29
CA THR A 253 12.52 3.80 -9.32
C THR A 253 11.73 3.55 -10.61
N ASN A 254 12.44 3.49 -11.75
CA ASN A 254 11.86 3.09 -13.05
C ASN A 254 11.60 1.57 -13.14
N LEU A 255 11.26 0.96 -12.00
CA LEU A 255 10.98 -0.47 -11.89
C LEU A 255 9.48 -0.71 -12.05
N LEU A 256 9.14 -1.71 -12.83
CA LEU A 256 7.79 -2.21 -13.06
C LEU A 256 7.68 -3.63 -12.53
N ALA A 257 6.58 -3.95 -11.86
CA ALA A 257 6.23 -5.33 -11.49
C ALA A 257 4.99 -5.79 -12.26
N THR A 258 5.04 -6.99 -12.82
CA THR A 258 3.91 -7.67 -13.46
C THR A 258 3.64 -9.00 -12.76
N GLY A 259 2.36 -9.32 -12.55
CA GLY A 259 1.92 -10.52 -11.84
C GLY A 259 0.94 -11.31 -12.68
N GLY A 260 1.26 -12.57 -12.91
CA GLY A 260 0.51 -13.44 -13.80
C GLY A 260 -0.19 -14.61 -13.11
N THR A 261 -1.02 -15.31 -13.87
CA THR A 261 -1.59 -16.61 -13.51
C THR A 261 -0.55 -17.74 -13.53
N ASP A 262 0.65 -17.45 -14.05
CA ASP A 262 1.85 -18.30 -13.94
C ASP A 262 2.50 -18.24 -12.54
N ARG A 263 1.83 -17.59 -11.56
CA ARG A 263 2.14 -17.63 -10.12
C ARG A 263 3.39 -16.85 -9.71
N VAL A 264 4.05 -16.22 -10.68
CA VAL A 264 5.26 -15.44 -10.47
C VAL A 264 5.00 -13.95 -10.63
N ILE A 265 5.85 -13.15 -9.98
CA ILE A 265 5.95 -11.72 -10.23
C ILE A 265 7.25 -11.48 -10.98
N LYS A 266 7.18 -10.80 -12.12
CA LYS A 266 8.38 -10.41 -12.88
C LYS A 266 8.64 -8.93 -12.70
N LEU A 267 9.92 -8.60 -12.52
CA LEU A 267 10.42 -7.25 -12.35
C LEU A 267 11.11 -6.79 -13.62
N TRP A 268 10.81 -5.57 -14.04
CA TRP A 268 11.31 -4.98 -15.29
C TRP A 268 11.88 -3.60 -15.01
N ASP A 269 13.15 -3.39 -15.38
CA ASP A 269 13.73 -2.05 -15.42
C ASP A 269 13.41 -1.38 -16.76
N ILE A 270 13.05 -0.10 -16.72
CA ILE A 270 12.82 0.70 -17.93
C ILE A 270 14.04 1.56 -18.19
N THR A 271 14.78 1.22 -19.26
CA THR A 271 15.91 1.99 -19.75
C THR A 271 15.73 2.26 -21.24
N ALA A 272 15.98 3.50 -21.65
CA ALA A 272 15.81 3.94 -23.05
C ALA A 272 14.45 3.59 -23.70
N GLY A 273 13.37 3.55 -22.92
CA GLY A 273 12.02 3.24 -23.42
C GLY A 273 11.80 1.76 -23.77
N MET A 274 12.62 0.85 -23.24
CA MET A 274 12.45 -0.60 -23.36
C MET A 274 12.32 -1.25 -21.99
N LEU A 275 11.60 -2.39 -21.95
CA LEU A 275 11.45 -3.19 -20.74
C LEU A 275 12.55 -4.25 -20.69
N HIS A 276 13.41 -4.18 -19.68
CA HIS A 276 14.45 -5.16 -19.43
C HIS A 276 14.09 -6.03 -18.23
N HIS A 277 14.04 -7.34 -18.42
CA HIS A 277 13.80 -8.28 -17.32
C HIS A 277 14.95 -8.19 -16.32
N ARG A 278 14.61 -7.85 -15.06
CA ARG A 278 15.56 -7.70 -13.96
C ARG A 278 15.58 -8.93 -13.06
N GLY A 279 14.42 -9.54 -12.84
CA GLY A 279 14.31 -10.67 -11.92
C GLY A 279 12.89 -11.21 -11.82
N THR A 280 12.77 -12.34 -11.13
CA THR A 280 11.49 -13.02 -10.89
C THR A 280 11.37 -13.32 -9.41
N LEU A 281 10.25 -12.92 -8.81
CA LEU A 281 9.89 -13.27 -7.44
C LEU A 281 8.94 -14.46 -7.49
N ASP A 282 9.36 -15.55 -6.86
CA ASP A 282 8.61 -16.79 -6.76
C ASP A 282 8.14 -17.01 -5.31
N GLY A 283 7.25 -17.97 -5.10
CA GLY A 283 6.77 -18.41 -3.79
C GLY A 283 5.25 -18.46 -3.64
N SER A 284 4.48 -17.98 -4.62
CA SER A 284 3.02 -18.13 -4.59
C SER A 284 2.58 -19.46 -5.20
N ASN A 285 1.57 -20.08 -4.59
CA ASN A 285 1.08 -21.39 -5.03
C ASN A 285 0.03 -21.30 -6.14
N GLU A 286 -0.57 -20.15 -6.34
CA GLU A 286 -1.53 -19.86 -7.42
C GLU A 286 -1.28 -18.48 -8.03
N GLY A 287 -2.12 -18.09 -9.01
CA GLY A 287 -1.93 -16.84 -9.74
C GLY A 287 -2.01 -15.59 -8.88
N ILE A 288 -1.21 -14.59 -9.23
CA ILE A 288 -1.18 -13.28 -8.59
C ILE A 288 -2.38 -12.46 -9.05
N THR A 289 -3.08 -11.78 -8.13
CA THR A 289 -4.28 -10.99 -8.43
C THR A 289 -4.07 -9.47 -8.33
N SER A 290 -3.17 -9.04 -7.46
CA SER A 290 -2.81 -7.62 -7.30
C SER A 290 -1.38 -7.48 -6.84
N ILE A 291 -0.71 -6.41 -7.24
CA ILE A 291 0.64 -6.05 -6.79
C ILE A 291 0.61 -4.63 -6.22
N GLU A 292 1.36 -4.39 -5.16
CA GLU A 292 1.66 -3.06 -4.65
C GLU A 292 3.12 -2.90 -4.26
N PHE A 293 3.73 -1.79 -4.68
CA PHE A 293 5.00 -1.33 -4.14
C PHE A 293 4.76 -0.53 -2.86
N ASP A 294 5.67 -0.66 -1.91
CA ASP A 294 5.67 0.25 -0.78
C ASP A 294 6.05 1.68 -1.21
N PRO A 295 5.74 2.70 -0.40
CA PRO A 295 6.08 4.09 -0.72
C PRO A 295 7.59 4.36 -0.88
N THR A 296 8.45 3.49 -0.34
CA THR A 296 9.92 3.60 -0.50
C THR A 296 10.41 2.96 -1.81
N GLY A 297 9.57 2.16 -2.48
CA GLY A 297 9.94 1.39 -3.67
C GLY A 297 10.91 0.25 -3.40
N THR A 298 11.10 -0.19 -2.15
CA THR A 298 12.03 -1.26 -1.76
C THR A 298 11.34 -2.59 -1.46
N ARG A 299 10.02 -2.58 -1.29
CA ARG A 299 9.23 -3.75 -0.89
C ARG A 299 8.04 -3.94 -1.83
N ILE A 300 7.67 -5.19 -2.03
CA ILE A 300 6.51 -5.58 -2.83
C ILE A 300 5.55 -6.39 -1.98
N LEU A 301 4.27 -6.09 -2.13
CA LEU A 301 3.15 -6.85 -1.59
C LEU A 301 2.35 -7.39 -2.77
N ALA A 302 1.97 -8.67 -2.73
CA ALA A 302 1.06 -9.23 -3.71
C ALA A 302 -0.02 -10.09 -3.09
N ALA A 303 -1.22 -10.01 -3.66
CA ALA A 303 -2.32 -10.90 -3.34
C ALA A 303 -2.32 -12.08 -4.32
N SER A 304 -2.75 -13.25 -3.83
CA SER A 304 -2.82 -14.46 -4.64
C SER A 304 -4.16 -15.20 -4.49
N TYR A 305 -4.47 -15.99 -5.52
CA TYR A 305 -5.56 -16.95 -5.49
C TYR A 305 -5.38 -18.03 -4.40
N ASP A 306 -4.16 -18.25 -3.90
CA ASP A 306 -3.81 -19.23 -2.86
C ASP A 306 -4.31 -18.88 -1.44
N LYS A 307 -5.15 -17.85 -1.33
CA LYS A 307 -5.76 -17.34 -0.08
C LYS A 307 -4.77 -16.63 0.84
N SER A 308 -3.59 -16.28 0.33
CA SER A 308 -2.60 -15.51 1.05
C SER A 308 -2.24 -14.21 0.34
N ALA A 309 -1.60 -13.31 1.08
CA ALA A 309 -0.84 -12.22 0.50
C ALA A 309 0.64 -12.40 0.87
N LEU A 310 1.52 -12.24 -0.11
CA LEU A 310 2.95 -12.44 0.03
C LEU A 310 3.66 -11.08 0.04
N PHE A 311 4.72 -10.98 0.82
CA PHE A 311 5.51 -9.77 0.98
C PHE A 311 6.99 -10.06 0.73
N TRP A 312 7.61 -9.29 -0.15
CA TRP A 312 9.01 -9.38 -0.54
C TRP A 312 9.75 -8.07 -0.23
N LYS A 313 11.04 -8.18 0.05
CA LYS A 313 11.99 -7.09 -0.17
C LYS A 313 12.62 -7.30 -1.54
N LEU A 314 12.89 -6.23 -2.28
CA LEU A 314 13.40 -6.32 -3.65
C LEU A 314 14.76 -7.03 -3.77
N ASP A 315 15.58 -7.02 -2.73
CA ASP A 315 16.88 -7.72 -2.72
C ASP A 315 16.76 -9.22 -2.43
N ASP A 316 15.57 -9.69 -2.02
CA ASP A 316 15.32 -11.07 -1.66
C ASP A 316 14.48 -11.77 -2.75
N CYS A 317 14.94 -12.94 -3.23
CA CYS A 317 14.19 -13.74 -4.21
C CYS A 317 13.05 -14.57 -3.59
N VAL A 318 12.96 -14.64 -2.25
CA VAL A 318 12.00 -15.45 -1.49
C VAL A 318 11.11 -14.52 -0.67
N PRO A 319 9.79 -14.81 -0.54
CA PRO A 319 8.90 -13.98 0.27
C PRO A 319 9.37 -13.99 1.72
N LYS A 320 9.45 -12.78 2.30
CA LYS A 320 9.80 -12.62 3.71
C LYS A 320 8.64 -13.03 4.62
N PHE A 321 7.41 -12.76 4.20
CA PHE A 321 6.20 -13.14 4.93
C PHE A 321 5.10 -13.63 3.99
N THR A 322 4.36 -14.62 4.46
CA THR A 322 3.10 -15.09 3.83
C THR A 322 1.96 -14.84 4.82
N LEU A 323 1.11 -13.87 4.50
CA LEU A 323 -0.04 -13.48 5.30
C LEU A 323 -1.19 -14.46 5.06
N THR A 324 -1.19 -15.55 5.82
CA THR A 324 -2.23 -16.60 5.76
C THR A 324 -3.36 -16.32 6.75
N GLY A 325 -4.61 -16.48 6.33
CA GLY A 325 -5.77 -16.37 7.21
C GLY A 325 -7.10 -16.09 6.52
N HIS A 326 -7.08 -15.78 5.22
CA HIS A 326 -8.29 -15.77 4.40
C HIS A 326 -8.73 -17.20 4.07
N SER A 327 -10.03 -17.40 3.90
CA SER A 327 -10.60 -18.72 3.55
C SER A 327 -10.82 -18.91 2.04
N ARG A 328 -10.73 -17.82 1.27
CA ARG A 328 -10.83 -17.79 -0.20
C ARG A 328 -9.78 -16.85 -0.77
N LYS A 329 -9.66 -16.84 -2.11
CA LYS A 329 -8.71 -16.02 -2.84
C LYS A 329 -8.64 -14.58 -2.34
N VAL A 330 -7.43 -14.08 -2.15
CA VAL A 330 -7.19 -12.66 -1.87
C VAL A 330 -7.23 -11.94 -3.21
N THR A 331 -8.00 -10.86 -3.28
CA THR A 331 -8.26 -10.16 -4.55
C THR A 331 -7.43 -8.89 -4.65
N ALA A 332 -7.21 -8.23 -3.51
CA ALA A 332 -6.40 -7.03 -3.40
C ALA A 332 -5.58 -7.05 -2.10
N ALA A 333 -4.37 -6.53 -2.18
CA ALA A 333 -3.51 -6.27 -1.03
C ALA A 333 -2.89 -4.89 -1.20
N LYS A 334 -3.00 -4.06 -0.16
CA LYS A 334 -2.56 -2.67 -0.16
C LYS A 334 -1.79 -2.29 1.09
N PHE A 335 -0.74 -1.48 0.96
CA PHE A 335 -0.12 -0.81 2.10
C PHE A 335 -1.04 0.28 2.65
N ARG A 336 -1.03 0.42 3.97
CA ARG A 336 -1.56 1.61 4.62
C ARG A 336 -0.48 2.69 4.68
N CYS A 337 -0.86 3.96 4.81
CA CYS A 337 0.08 5.09 4.92
C CYS A 337 1.15 4.89 6.01
N SER A 338 0.80 4.25 7.13
CA SER A 338 1.78 3.70 8.06
C SER A 338 2.33 2.40 7.46
N GLN A 339 3.50 2.44 6.81
CA GLN A 339 4.15 1.35 6.06
C GLN A 339 4.31 -0.01 6.81
N ARG A 340 3.88 -0.07 8.08
CA ARG A 340 3.86 -1.25 8.93
C ARG A 340 2.56 -2.05 8.84
N GLN A 341 1.50 -1.47 8.28
CA GLN A 341 0.21 -2.12 8.14
C GLN A 341 -0.13 -2.37 6.68
N VAL A 342 -0.75 -3.53 6.47
CA VAL A 342 -1.26 -3.96 5.17
C VAL A 342 -2.73 -4.30 5.30
N VAL A 343 -3.50 -3.97 4.28
CA VAL A 343 -4.91 -4.31 4.19
C VAL A 343 -5.12 -5.27 3.02
N THR A 344 -5.83 -6.36 3.26
CA THR A 344 -6.18 -7.33 2.21
C THR A 344 -7.69 -7.44 2.10
N GLY A 345 -8.19 -7.47 0.86
CA GLY A 345 -9.57 -7.79 0.52
C GLY A 345 -9.66 -9.19 -0.06
N SER A 346 -10.70 -9.93 0.28
CA SER A 346 -10.87 -11.30 -0.19
C SER A 346 -12.29 -11.63 -0.64
N ALA A 347 -12.34 -12.67 -1.47
CA ALA A 347 -13.55 -13.35 -1.87
C ALA A 347 -14.32 -14.01 -0.71
N ASP A 348 -13.69 -14.17 0.46
CA ASP A 348 -14.32 -14.69 1.66
C ASP A 348 -15.22 -13.68 2.38
N ARG A 349 -15.41 -12.51 1.76
CA ARG A 349 -16.22 -11.40 2.30
C ARG A 349 -15.62 -10.79 3.56
N THR A 350 -14.29 -10.86 3.70
CA THR A 350 -13.58 -10.15 4.76
C THR A 350 -12.54 -9.19 4.19
N VAL A 351 -12.33 -8.10 4.91
CA VAL A 351 -11.18 -7.21 4.75
C VAL A 351 -10.34 -7.35 6.01
N LYS A 352 -9.06 -7.73 5.88
CA LYS A 352 -8.17 -7.95 7.02
C LYS A 352 -7.07 -6.90 7.06
N VAL A 353 -6.76 -6.43 8.25
CA VAL A 353 -5.62 -5.54 8.53
C VAL A 353 -4.54 -6.33 9.23
N TRP A 354 -3.34 -6.27 8.69
CA TRP A 354 -2.17 -7.03 9.10
C TRP A 354 -1.09 -6.11 9.65
N ASP A 355 -0.39 -6.57 10.68
CA ASP A 355 0.85 -5.98 11.15
C ASP A 355 2.03 -6.72 10.49
N LEU A 356 2.84 -6.01 9.69
CA LEU A 356 4.02 -6.59 9.07
C LEU A 356 5.15 -6.87 10.06
N GLN A 357 5.20 -6.21 11.22
CA GLN A 357 6.20 -6.52 12.25
C GLN A 357 5.89 -7.83 12.97
N ARG A 358 4.61 -8.08 13.20
CA ARG A 358 4.14 -9.29 13.90
C ARG A 358 3.78 -10.42 12.94
N ALA A 359 3.75 -10.14 11.64
CA ALA A 359 3.24 -11.04 10.60
C ALA A 359 1.88 -11.65 10.96
N ALA A 360 0.98 -10.83 11.54
CA ALA A 360 -0.27 -11.30 12.12
C ALA A 360 -1.44 -10.38 11.78
N CYS A 361 -2.62 -10.99 11.65
CA CYS A 361 -3.88 -10.26 11.48
C CYS A 361 -4.25 -9.54 12.78
N ILE A 362 -4.37 -8.22 12.73
CA ILE A 362 -4.76 -7.37 13.87
C ILE A 362 -6.28 -7.20 13.91
N GLN A 363 -6.90 -7.05 12.74
CA GLN A 363 -8.32 -6.75 12.62
C GLN A 363 -8.91 -7.50 11.43
N THR A 364 -10.09 -8.08 11.64
CA THR A 364 -10.93 -8.64 10.58
C THR A 364 -12.22 -7.86 10.52
N ILE A 365 -12.51 -7.29 9.36
CA ILE A 365 -13.74 -6.57 9.06
C ILE A 365 -14.58 -7.51 8.21
N GLU A 366 -15.72 -7.95 8.75
CA GLU A 366 -16.68 -8.75 8.00
C GLU A 366 -17.51 -7.84 7.10
N VAL A 367 -17.64 -8.23 5.84
CA VAL A 367 -18.38 -7.49 4.83
C VAL A 367 -19.48 -8.38 4.24
N LEU A 368 -20.54 -7.75 3.74
CA LEU A 368 -21.72 -8.48 3.28
C LEU A 368 -21.51 -9.20 1.94
N SER A 369 -20.48 -8.82 1.17
CA SER A 369 -20.24 -9.31 -0.19
C SER A 369 -18.76 -9.51 -0.48
N TYR A 370 -18.48 -10.23 -1.58
CA TYR A 370 -17.15 -10.47 -2.13
C TYR A 370 -16.42 -9.13 -2.32
N CYS A 371 -15.19 -9.02 -1.80
CA CYS A 371 -14.36 -7.84 -2.01
C CYS A 371 -13.55 -8.00 -3.29
N SER A 372 -13.71 -7.07 -4.24
CA SER A 372 -13.00 -7.06 -5.52
C SER A 372 -11.68 -6.29 -5.44
N ASP A 373 -11.70 -5.16 -4.74
CA ASP A 373 -10.53 -4.30 -4.57
C ASP A 373 -10.59 -3.53 -3.26
N VAL A 374 -9.43 -3.04 -2.82
CA VAL A 374 -9.28 -2.22 -1.62
C VAL A 374 -8.34 -1.06 -1.93
N VAL A 375 -8.57 0.09 -1.29
CA VAL A 375 -7.63 1.22 -1.24
C VAL A 375 -7.58 1.79 0.18
N CYS A 376 -6.44 2.34 0.55
CA CYS A 376 -6.17 2.79 1.92
C CYS A 376 -5.75 4.25 1.93
N SER A 377 -6.53 5.10 2.59
CA SER A 377 -6.13 6.45 3.00
C SER A 377 -5.50 6.41 4.40
N GLU A 378 -5.14 7.58 4.95
CA GLU A 378 -4.60 7.69 6.31
C GLU A 378 -5.61 7.16 7.35
N TYR A 379 -6.88 7.56 7.21
CA TYR A 379 -7.93 7.29 8.19
C TYR A 379 -8.96 6.25 7.75
N PHE A 380 -9.15 6.10 6.43
CA PHE A 380 -10.18 5.25 5.86
C PHE A 380 -9.58 4.09 5.08
N ILE A 381 -10.20 2.93 5.24
CA ILE A 381 -10.08 1.81 4.30
C ILE A 381 -11.33 1.86 3.43
N VAL A 382 -11.15 1.77 2.11
CA VAL A 382 -12.26 1.74 1.17
C VAL A 382 -12.24 0.42 0.42
N SER A 383 -13.36 -0.30 0.45
CA SER A 383 -13.47 -1.61 -0.18
C SER A 383 -14.56 -1.62 -1.24
N GLY A 384 -14.23 -2.16 -2.41
CA GLY A 384 -15.14 -2.31 -3.55
C GLY A 384 -15.68 -3.73 -3.60
N HIS A 385 -16.96 -3.88 -3.91
CA HIS A 385 -17.65 -5.15 -3.77
C HIS A 385 -18.45 -5.60 -4.99
N TYR A 386 -18.73 -6.90 -5.01
CA TYR A 386 -19.54 -7.56 -6.04
C TYR A 386 -21.05 -7.24 -5.93
N ASP A 387 -21.51 -6.67 -4.81
CA ASP A 387 -22.91 -6.21 -4.63
C ASP A 387 -23.14 -4.78 -5.12
N ASN A 388 -22.28 -4.30 -6.02
CA ASN A 388 -22.31 -2.96 -6.62
C ASN A 388 -22.15 -1.83 -5.60
N LYS A 389 -21.51 -2.10 -4.45
CA LYS A 389 -21.28 -1.09 -3.42
C LYS A 389 -19.80 -0.87 -3.16
N VAL A 390 -19.45 0.36 -2.87
CA VAL A 390 -18.16 0.73 -2.26
C VAL A 390 -18.42 1.13 -0.81
N ARG A 391 -17.62 0.61 0.11
CA ARG A 391 -17.79 0.80 1.55
C ARG A 391 -16.59 1.49 2.16
N PHE A 392 -16.85 2.38 3.09
CA PHE A 392 -15.84 3.15 3.82
C PHE A 392 -15.79 2.66 5.25
N TRP A 393 -14.57 2.42 5.71
CA TRP A 393 -14.27 1.92 7.04
C TRP A 393 -13.32 2.90 7.70
N ASP A 394 -13.83 3.69 8.64
CA ASP A 394 -12.99 4.50 9.50
C ASP A 394 -12.43 3.61 10.63
N SER A 395 -11.13 3.70 10.86
CA SER A 395 -10.47 3.05 12.01
C SER A 395 -11.05 3.46 13.37
N ARG A 396 -11.68 4.64 13.46
CA ARG A 396 -12.30 5.17 14.69
C ARG A 396 -13.70 4.61 14.92
N ALA A 397 -14.35 4.12 13.87
CA ALA A 397 -15.69 3.58 13.93
C ALA A 397 -15.67 2.05 13.94
N ALA A 398 -16.56 1.43 14.72
CA ALA A 398 -16.67 -0.03 14.76
C ALA A 398 -17.45 -0.62 13.55
N SER A 399 -18.10 0.23 12.75
CA SER A 399 -18.96 -0.17 11.63
C SER A 399 -18.67 0.67 10.39
N CYS A 400 -19.24 0.23 9.25
CA CYS A 400 -19.13 0.95 7.98
C CYS A 400 -19.68 2.38 8.12
N THR A 401 -18.85 3.38 7.83
CA THR A 401 -19.23 4.78 7.98
C THR A 401 -20.10 5.25 6.82
N GLN A 402 -19.81 4.76 5.61
CA GLN A 402 -20.48 5.20 4.40
C GLN A 402 -20.55 4.07 3.37
N GLU A 403 -21.67 3.98 2.66
CA GLU A 403 -21.84 3.12 1.49
C GLU A 403 -22.13 3.97 0.25
N LEU A 404 -21.43 3.69 -0.85
CA LEU A 404 -21.67 4.28 -2.16
C LEU A 404 -22.20 3.21 -3.12
N PRO A 405 -23.48 3.25 -3.51
CA PRO A 405 -24.02 2.36 -4.53
C PRO A 405 -23.59 2.79 -5.93
N LEU A 406 -23.25 1.80 -6.75
CA LEU A 406 -22.89 1.87 -8.17
C LEU A 406 -23.90 1.06 -9.00
N GLN A 407 -23.92 1.27 -10.31
CA GLN A 407 -24.86 0.58 -11.21
C GLN A 407 -24.39 -0.84 -11.57
N GLY A 408 -23.10 -1.12 -11.43
CA GLY A 408 -22.52 -2.43 -11.73
C GLY A 408 -21.55 -2.90 -10.64
N LYS A 409 -21.09 -4.15 -10.80
CA LYS A 409 -20.15 -4.79 -9.87
C LYS A 409 -18.82 -4.05 -9.90
N VAL A 410 -18.25 -3.77 -8.73
CA VAL A 410 -16.96 -3.05 -8.66
C VAL A 410 -15.85 -3.99 -9.09
N THR A 411 -15.02 -3.59 -10.04
CA THR A 411 -13.85 -4.36 -10.50
C THR A 411 -12.57 -3.87 -9.84
N SER A 412 -12.41 -2.55 -9.76
CA SER A 412 -11.22 -1.92 -9.17
C SER A 412 -11.53 -0.62 -8.47
N LEU A 413 -10.64 -0.27 -7.56
CA LEU A 413 -10.58 1.01 -6.89
C LEU A 413 -9.17 1.57 -7.02
N ASP A 414 -9.07 2.88 -7.21
CA ASP A 414 -7.81 3.60 -7.14
C ASP A 414 -8.03 4.96 -6.48
N MET A 415 -7.00 5.51 -5.85
CA MET A 415 -7.09 6.83 -5.23
C MET A 415 -6.17 7.80 -5.94
N CYS A 416 -6.64 9.04 -6.07
CA CYS A 416 -5.80 10.12 -6.53
C CYS A 416 -4.60 10.28 -5.57
N PRO A 417 -3.40 10.62 -6.07
CA PRO A 417 -2.21 10.86 -5.24
C PRO A 417 -2.40 11.90 -4.13
N ASP A 418 -3.36 12.81 -4.28
CA ASP A 418 -3.72 13.80 -3.26
C ASP A 418 -4.67 13.27 -2.16
N HIS A 419 -5.11 12.00 -2.28
CA HIS A 419 -6.07 11.31 -1.44
C HIS A 419 -7.44 12.03 -1.30
N ARG A 420 -7.80 12.91 -2.25
CA ARG A 420 -9.08 13.64 -2.23
C ARG A 420 -10.15 12.97 -3.07
N GLN A 421 -9.76 12.31 -4.14
CA GLN A 421 -10.67 11.67 -5.09
C GLN A 421 -10.47 10.15 -5.11
N LEU A 422 -11.59 9.43 -5.20
CA LEU A 422 -11.64 7.99 -5.36
C LEU A 422 -12.13 7.64 -6.77
N LEU A 423 -11.37 6.83 -7.49
CA LEU A 423 -11.78 6.20 -8.74
C LEU A 423 -12.37 4.83 -8.43
N SER A 424 -13.52 4.55 -9.02
CA SER A 424 -14.13 3.24 -9.05
C SER A 424 -14.41 2.82 -10.49
N CYS A 425 -14.07 1.59 -10.83
CA CYS A 425 -14.42 0.97 -12.10
C CYS A 425 -15.49 -0.09 -11.85
N SER A 426 -16.54 -0.09 -12.66
CA SER A 426 -17.64 -1.03 -12.53
C SER A 426 -17.96 -1.75 -13.84
N ARG A 427 -18.51 -2.96 -13.70
CA ARG A 427 -18.93 -3.84 -14.82
C ARG A 427 -20.08 -3.30 -15.68
N ASP A 428 -20.61 -2.12 -15.37
CA ASP A 428 -21.55 -1.39 -16.22
C ASP A 428 -20.82 -0.52 -17.27
N ASP A 429 -19.53 -0.81 -17.50
CA ASP A 429 -18.64 -0.15 -18.42
C ASP A 429 -18.50 1.36 -18.14
N SER A 430 -18.51 1.72 -16.84
CA SER A 430 -18.33 3.08 -16.38
C SER A 430 -17.23 3.21 -15.34
N LEU A 431 -16.54 4.34 -15.39
CA LEU A 431 -15.60 4.80 -14.37
C LEU A 431 -16.29 5.92 -13.60
N GLN A 432 -16.26 5.88 -12.27
CA GLN A 432 -16.78 6.95 -11.44
C GLN A 432 -15.70 7.51 -10.54
N VAL A 433 -15.53 8.83 -10.60
CA VAL A 433 -14.69 9.59 -9.68
C VAL A 433 -15.58 10.25 -8.64
N VAL A 434 -15.26 10.03 -7.37
CA VAL A 434 -16.00 10.56 -6.22
C VAL A 434 -15.07 11.43 -5.39
N ASP A 435 -15.46 12.68 -5.15
CA ASP A 435 -14.77 13.55 -4.21
C ASP A 435 -15.11 13.15 -2.76
N LEU A 436 -14.08 12.85 -1.98
CA LEU A 436 -14.18 12.41 -0.59
C LEU A 436 -14.40 13.55 0.41
N ARG A 437 -14.18 14.81 0.03
CA ARG A 437 -14.37 16.00 0.88
C ARG A 437 -15.70 16.70 0.65
N MET A 438 -16.12 16.81 -0.61
CA MET A 438 -17.30 17.59 -0.99
C MET A 438 -18.49 16.71 -1.36
N SER A 439 -19.43 16.52 -0.43
CA SER A 439 -20.82 16.05 -0.69
C SER A 439 -20.99 14.74 -1.51
N ASN A 440 -19.94 13.93 -1.67
CA ASN A 440 -19.92 12.79 -2.60
C ASN A 440 -20.30 13.17 -4.03
N ALA A 441 -19.88 14.34 -4.52
CA ALA A 441 -20.06 14.68 -5.93
C ALA A 441 -19.39 13.61 -6.81
N ARG A 442 -20.14 13.09 -7.78
CA ARG A 442 -19.71 11.98 -8.64
C ARG A 442 -19.69 12.41 -10.08
N ILE A 443 -18.57 12.14 -10.75
CA ILE A 443 -18.44 12.31 -12.19
C ILE A 443 -18.30 10.91 -12.78
N SER A 444 -19.18 10.58 -13.73
CA SER A 444 -19.14 9.29 -14.45
C SER A 444 -18.54 9.47 -15.84
N PHE A 445 -17.55 8.64 -16.16
CA PHE A 445 -16.88 8.61 -17.45
C PHE A 445 -17.32 7.36 -18.19
N ARG A 446 -17.77 7.56 -19.43
CA ARG A 446 -18.14 6.51 -20.38
C ARG A 446 -17.53 6.87 -21.73
N ALA A 447 -17.21 5.86 -22.54
CA ALA A 447 -16.72 6.05 -23.88
C ALA A 447 -17.30 4.99 -24.81
N ASP A 448 -17.52 5.36 -26.06
CA ASP A 448 -18.01 4.42 -27.07
C ASP A 448 -16.96 3.31 -27.31
N GLY A 449 -17.42 2.07 -27.19
CA GLY A 449 -16.58 0.87 -27.33
C GLY A 449 -15.84 0.44 -26.06
N PHE A 450 -15.74 1.28 -25.02
CA PHE A 450 -15.14 0.87 -23.76
C PHE A 450 -16.02 -0.18 -23.09
N LYS A 451 -15.45 -1.36 -22.84
CA LYS A 451 -16.06 -2.45 -22.06
C LYS A 451 -15.07 -3.09 -21.10
N CYS A 452 -15.51 -3.44 -19.90
CA CYS A 452 -14.74 -4.18 -18.91
C CYS A 452 -14.73 -5.67 -19.25
N GLY A 453 -13.57 -6.21 -19.63
CA GLY A 453 -13.44 -7.61 -20.06
C GLY A 453 -13.26 -8.64 -18.94
N CYS A 454 -13.02 -8.22 -17.70
CA CYS A 454 -12.96 -9.10 -16.54
C CYS A 454 -13.50 -8.44 -15.26
N ASP A 455 -13.84 -9.26 -14.27
CA ASP A 455 -14.21 -8.79 -12.92
C ASP A 455 -13.02 -8.19 -12.15
N SER A 456 -11.81 -8.28 -12.71
CA SER A 456 -10.57 -7.77 -12.15
C SER A 456 -9.95 -6.64 -12.98
N THR A 457 -10.71 -6.03 -13.91
CA THR A 457 -10.19 -4.92 -14.72
C THR A 457 -9.76 -3.78 -13.81
N LYS A 458 -8.48 -3.41 -13.84
CA LYS A 458 -7.89 -2.33 -13.05
C LYS A 458 -7.80 -1.04 -13.85
N ALA A 459 -8.52 -0.03 -13.38
CA ALA A 459 -8.37 1.36 -13.81
C ALA A 459 -7.58 2.15 -12.76
N ILE A 460 -6.90 3.20 -13.21
CA ILE A 460 -5.99 4.00 -12.37
C ILE A 460 -6.10 5.49 -12.67
N PHE A 461 -5.66 6.31 -11.73
CA PHE A 461 -5.32 7.71 -11.98
C PHE A 461 -3.93 7.86 -12.62
N SER A 462 -3.74 8.96 -13.34
CA SER A 462 -2.40 9.48 -13.61
C SER A 462 -1.75 9.99 -12.31
N PRO A 463 -0.42 10.04 -12.24
CA PRO A 463 0.30 10.45 -11.03
C PRO A 463 0.13 11.93 -10.64
N ASP A 464 -0.42 12.76 -11.53
CA ASP A 464 -0.82 14.14 -11.26
C ASP A 464 -2.32 14.29 -10.95
N GLY A 465 -3.11 13.22 -11.08
CA GLY A 465 -4.57 13.21 -10.92
C GLY A 465 -5.37 13.81 -12.08
N SER A 466 -4.72 14.25 -13.17
CA SER A 466 -5.37 14.92 -14.29
C SER A 466 -6.11 13.97 -15.25
N TYR A 467 -5.70 12.71 -15.32
CA TYR A 467 -6.20 11.72 -16.27
C TYR A 467 -6.59 10.41 -15.58
N LEU A 468 -7.47 9.66 -16.23
CA LEU A 468 -7.84 8.29 -15.88
C LEU A 468 -7.39 7.37 -17.01
N ALA A 469 -6.82 6.21 -16.68
CA ALA A 469 -6.51 5.18 -17.66
C ALA A 469 -7.21 3.87 -17.31
N ALA A 470 -7.82 3.24 -18.31
CA ALA A 470 -8.42 1.91 -18.18
C ALA A 470 -8.20 1.07 -19.44
N GLY A 471 -7.97 -0.22 -19.22
CA GLY A 471 -7.90 -1.21 -20.30
C GLY A 471 -9.27 -1.74 -20.64
N SER A 472 -9.52 -1.99 -21.92
CA SER A 472 -10.80 -2.51 -22.39
C SER A 472 -10.72 -3.94 -22.96
N ALA A 473 -11.89 -4.57 -23.08
CA ALA A 473 -12.08 -5.88 -23.67
C ALA A 473 -11.71 -5.94 -25.16
N ASP A 474 -11.75 -4.80 -25.86
CA ASP A 474 -11.38 -4.68 -27.28
C ASP A 474 -9.86 -4.64 -27.51
N GLY A 475 -9.05 -4.68 -26.44
CA GLY A 475 -7.59 -4.59 -26.53
C GLY A 475 -7.05 -3.16 -26.66
N ALA A 476 -7.89 -2.14 -26.47
CA ALA A 476 -7.46 -0.75 -26.45
C ALA A 476 -7.34 -0.19 -25.03
N VAL A 477 -6.39 0.73 -24.84
CA VAL A 477 -6.29 1.56 -23.63
C VAL A 477 -7.06 2.85 -23.86
N TYR A 478 -7.95 3.18 -22.94
CA TYR A 478 -8.74 4.40 -22.96
C TYR A 478 -8.21 5.37 -21.89
N ILE A 479 -8.08 6.64 -22.27
CA ILE A 479 -7.58 7.71 -21.40
C ILE A 479 -8.56 8.87 -21.42
N TRP A 480 -9.05 9.25 -20.24
CA TRP A 480 -9.98 10.36 -20.04
C TRP A 480 -9.30 11.49 -19.28
N ASN A 481 -9.75 12.71 -19.50
CA ASN A 481 -9.36 13.88 -18.72
C ASN A 481 -10.38 14.12 -17.61
N VAL A 482 -9.88 14.17 -16.38
CA VAL A 482 -10.69 14.28 -15.16
C VAL A 482 -11.41 15.63 -15.09
N HIS A 483 -10.78 16.70 -15.56
CA HIS A 483 -11.34 18.05 -15.52
C HIS A 483 -12.42 18.27 -16.58
N SER A 484 -12.17 17.79 -17.81
CA SER A 484 -13.11 17.99 -18.92
C SER A 484 -14.23 16.95 -18.96
N GLY A 485 -14.04 15.78 -18.34
CA GLY A 485 -14.98 14.66 -18.43
C GLY A 485 -14.87 13.86 -19.73
N ASN A 486 -14.06 14.32 -20.69
CA ASN A 486 -14.02 13.80 -22.05
C ASN A 486 -12.95 12.72 -22.23
N LEU A 487 -13.19 11.84 -23.21
CA LEU A 487 -12.17 10.91 -23.69
C LEU A 487 -11.10 11.69 -24.47
N GLU A 488 -9.85 11.63 -24.00
CA GLU A 488 -8.70 12.27 -24.65
C GLU A 488 -8.10 11.37 -25.73
N LYS A 489 -7.87 10.10 -25.39
CA LYS A 489 -7.29 9.14 -26.32
C LYS A 489 -7.82 7.73 -26.16
N ARG A 490 -7.84 7.05 -27.30
CA ARG A 490 -7.97 5.59 -27.42
C ARG A 490 -6.72 5.08 -28.12
N LEU A 491 -6.03 4.13 -27.50
CA LEU A 491 -4.80 3.51 -28.02
C LEU A 491 -5.09 2.06 -28.45
N PRO A 492 -5.44 1.82 -29.72
CA PRO A 492 -5.79 0.48 -30.21
C PRO A 492 -4.57 -0.30 -30.76
N GLY A 493 -4.77 -1.61 -30.98
CA GLY A 493 -4.00 -2.37 -31.97
C GLY A 493 -2.79 -3.16 -31.47
N MET A 494 -2.39 -3.02 -30.20
CA MET A 494 -1.22 -3.75 -29.65
C MET A 494 -1.59 -5.02 -28.88
N HIS A 495 -2.78 -5.06 -28.30
CA HIS A 495 -3.29 -6.23 -27.60
C HIS A 495 -4.29 -6.99 -28.48
N SER A 496 -4.15 -8.32 -28.52
CA SER A 496 -5.07 -9.21 -29.23
C SER A 496 -6.19 -9.74 -28.32
N SER A 497 -6.15 -9.39 -27.03
CA SER A 497 -7.11 -9.82 -26.02
C SER A 497 -7.45 -8.68 -25.06
N SER A 498 -8.43 -8.93 -24.18
CA SER A 498 -8.83 -7.99 -23.14
C SER A 498 -7.65 -7.59 -22.26
N ILE A 499 -7.51 -6.29 -22.04
CA ILE A 499 -6.57 -5.72 -21.09
C ILE A 499 -7.10 -5.92 -19.67
N ASN A 500 -6.28 -6.43 -18.77
CA ASN A 500 -6.66 -6.71 -17.38
C ASN A 500 -6.27 -5.56 -16.46
N ALA A 501 -5.10 -4.95 -16.67
CA ALA A 501 -4.62 -3.88 -15.81
C ALA A 501 -3.77 -2.88 -16.58
N VAL A 502 -3.75 -1.65 -16.09
CA VAL A 502 -2.93 -0.55 -16.59
C VAL A 502 -2.17 0.04 -15.41
N ALA A 503 -0.94 0.49 -15.65
CA ALA A 503 -0.09 1.19 -14.69
C ALA A 503 0.47 2.47 -15.33
N TRP A 504 0.57 3.55 -14.56
CA TRP A 504 1.20 4.80 -14.99
C TRP A 504 2.47 5.00 -14.15
N SER A 505 3.57 5.38 -14.80
CA SER A 505 4.80 5.73 -14.09
C SER A 505 4.59 7.00 -13.27
N LEU A 506 5.23 7.11 -12.11
CA LEU A 506 5.19 8.34 -11.31
C LEU A 506 5.96 9.50 -11.97
N SER A 507 6.85 9.22 -12.92
CA SER A 507 7.41 10.28 -13.78
C SER A 507 6.35 10.90 -14.70
N GLY A 508 5.25 10.19 -14.97
CA GLY A 508 4.22 10.62 -15.92
C GLY A 508 4.56 10.33 -17.38
N GLU A 509 5.73 9.76 -17.67
CA GLU A 509 6.27 9.55 -19.03
C GLU A 509 5.81 8.24 -19.68
N PHE A 510 5.51 7.23 -18.88
CA PHE A 510 5.22 5.89 -19.36
C PHE A 510 3.90 5.37 -18.82
N VAL A 511 3.17 4.66 -19.69
CA VAL A 511 2.00 3.88 -19.32
C VAL A 511 2.24 2.45 -19.76
N VAL A 512 1.92 1.48 -18.92
CA VAL A 512 2.01 0.06 -19.26
C VAL A 512 0.63 -0.56 -19.20
N SER A 513 0.26 -1.29 -20.24
CA SER A 513 -0.94 -2.12 -20.26
C SER A 513 -0.58 -3.59 -20.38
N VAL A 514 -1.34 -4.44 -19.70
CA VAL A 514 -1.14 -5.88 -19.69
C VAL A 514 -2.44 -6.62 -20.01
N ASP A 515 -2.34 -7.67 -20.82
CA ASP A 515 -3.51 -8.41 -21.31
C ASP A 515 -3.61 -9.86 -20.83
N LYS A 516 -4.73 -10.50 -21.19
CA LYS A 516 -4.97 -11.92 -20.94
C LYS A 516 -4.09 -12.84 -21.79
N SER A 517 -3.61 -12.37 -22.93
CA SER A 517 -2.72 -13.08 -23.85
C SER A 517 -1.25 -12.80 -23.53
N ARG A 518 -0.90 -12.74 -22.23
CA ARG A 518 0.46 -12.69 -21.67
C ARG A 518 1.35 -11.51 -22.13
N ARG A 519 0.80 -10.52 -22.82
CA ARG A 519 1.56 -9.41 -23.41
C ARG A 519 1.55 -8.20 -22.50
N ALA A 520 2.71 -7.55 -22.39
CA ALA A 520 2.87 -6.24 -21.77
C ALA A 520 3.32 -5.24 -22.84
N VAL A 521 2.67 -4.07 -22.88
CA VAL A 521 2.97 -3.00 -23.83
C VAL A 521 3.30 -1.74 -23.05
N LEU A 522 4.47 -1.16 -23.35
CA LEU A 522 4.94 0.12 -22.84
C LEU A 522 4.58 1.22 -23.84
N TRP A 523 3.84 2.20 -23.37
CA TRP A 523 3.39 3.37 -24.12
C TRP A 523 4.08 4.62 -23.62
N SER A 524 4.37 5.54 -24.54
CA SER A 524 4.95 6.86 -24.25
C SER A 524 4.46 7.89 -25.27
N ASP A 525 4.69 9.17 -24.99
CA ASP A 525 4.43 10.30 -25.89
C ASP A 525 5.60 10.60 -26.83
N ILE A 526 6.82 10.25 -26.43
CA ILE A 526 8.08 10.46 -27.18
C ILE A 526 8.23 9.42 -28.28
#